data_AF-A0A1Y2FC05-F1
#
_entry.id   AF-A0A1Y2FC05-F1
#
_cell.length_a   1.000
_cell.length_b   1.000
_cell.length_c   1.000
_cell.angle_alpha   90.00
_cell.angle_beta   90.00
_cell.angle_gamma   90.00
#
_symmetry.space_group_name_H-M   'P 1'
#
loop_
_entity.id
_entity.type
_entity.pdbx_description
1 polymer ?
#
loop_
_entity_poly.entity_id
_entity_poly.type
_entity_poly.pdbx_seq_one_letter_code
_entity_poly.pdbx_strand_id
1 'polypeptide(L)' 'LVCIHDLTSQCIRGHRSSACTHADRPLFEIRRKGRPISQCPHCRDLRKIKSSHTKCAC' A
#
# COMPACT_ATOMS: atom_id res chain seq x y z
N LEU A 1 -9.48 5.30 6.73
CA LEU A 1 -8.36 5.98 7.41
C LEU A 1 -7.43 4.91 7.96
N VAL A 2 -6.16 4.95 7.62
CA VAL A 2 -5.14 4.04 8.19
C VAL A 2 -4.73 4.65 9.53
N CYS A 3 -4.39 3.86 10.55
CA CYS A 3 -3.94 4.38 11.83
C CYS A 3 -2.55 4.96 11.66
N ILE A 4 -2.47 6.27 11.82
CA ILE A 4 -1.28 7.03 11.44
C ILE A 4 -0.42 7.29 12.68
N HIS A 5 -0.17 6.24 13.47
CA HIS A 5 -0.12 6.50 14.92
C HIS A 5 0.80 5.63 15.76
N ASP A 6 1.94 5.21 15.22
CA ASP A 6 3.02 4.73 16.09
C ASP A 6 4.36 4.65 15.38
N LEU A 7 5.30 5.56 15.63
CA LEU A 7 6.69 5.36 15.19
C LEU A 7 7.37 4.18 15.93
N THR A 8 6.73 3.59 16.96
CA THR A 8 7.17 2.30 17.46
C THR A 8 6.73 1.19 16.52
N SER A 9 7.55 0.16 16.51
CA SER A 9 7.59 -0.73 15.37
C SER A 9 6.41 -1.72 15.31
N GLN A 10 5.53 -1.73 16.32
CA GLN A 10 4.47 -2.73 16.48
C GLN A 10 3.14 -2.26 15.89
N CYS A 11 2.74 -0.98 16.03
CA CYS A 11 1.42 -0.55 15.55
C CYS A 11 1.39 -0.22 14.05
N ILE A 12 2.49 0.29 13.47
CA ILE A 12 2.59 0.47 12.01
C ILE A 12 2.74 -0.86 11.26
N ARG A 13 3.28 -1.91 11.90
CA ARG A 13 3.58 -3.21 11.25
C ARG A 13 2.65 -4.36 11.66
N GLY A 14 1.93 -4.23 12.76
CA GLY A 14 1.37 -5.38 13.49
C GLY A 14 -0.14 -5.44 13.64
N HIS A 15 -0.91 -4.39 13.29
CA HIS A 15 -2.37 -4.47 13.41
C HIS A 15 -3.12 -3.84 12.22
N ARG A 16 -4.35 -4.30 12.02
CA ARG A 16 -5.26 -3.70 11.03
C ARG A 16 -5.74 -2.36 11.57
N SER A 17 -5.43 -1.29 10.86
CA SER A 17 -5.84 0.08 11.23
C SER A 17 -7.33 0.24 11.52
N SER A 18 -8.19 -0.57 10.93
CA SER A 18 -9.63 -0.56 11.19
C SER A 18 -10.02 -1.07 12.59
N ALA A 19 -9.11 -1.72 13.33
CA ALA A 19 -9.35 -2.35 14.62
C ALA A 19 -8.58 -1.69 15.78
N CYS A 20 -8.00 -0.52 15.53
CA CYS A 20 -7.24 0.25 16.52
C CYS A 20 -8.17 1.10 17.39
N THR A 21 -8.06 1.01 18.72
CA THR A 21 -8.96 1.69 19.68
C THR A 21 -8.27 2.79 20.51
N HIS A 22 -7.16 3.35 20.03
CA HIS A 22 -6.42 4.40 20.76
C HIS A 22 -7.16 5.76 20.68
N ALA A 23 -7.49 6.38 21.82
CA ALA A 23 -8.23 7.64 21.91
C ALA A 23 -7.40 8.85 22.43
N ASP A 24 -6.23 8.62 23.02
CA ASP A 24 -5.46 9.63 23.78
C ASP A 24 -4.35 10.37 23.00
N ARG A 25 -4.29 10.31 21.66
CA ARG A 25 -3.09 10.71 20.90
C ARG A 25 -3.41 11.55 19.64
N PRO A 26 -2.52 12.47 19.21
CA PRO A 26 -2.78 13.38 18.07
C PRO A 26 -2.40 12.84 16.68
N LEU A 27 -3.38 12.77 15.75
CA LEU A 27 -3.30 12.17 14.41
C LEU A 27 -2.41 12.96 13.43
N PHE A 28 -1.56 12.25 12.68
CA PHE A 28 -0.83 12.76 11.51
C PHE A 28 -1.40 12.18 10.22
N GLU A 29 -1.00 12.68 9.04
CA GLU A 29 -1.36 12.09 7.73
C GLU A 29 -0.16 11.34 7.11
N ILE A 30 -0.14 10.01 7.16
CA ILE A 30 0.76 9.17 6.34
C ILE A 30 0.12 9.06 4.96
N ARG A 31 0.76 9.70 3.98
CA ARG A 31 0.41 9.49 2.58
C ARG A 31 0.75 8.05 2.21
N ARG A 32 -0.24 7.33 1.66
CA ARG A 32 -0.01 5.98 1.14
C ARG A 32 0.99 6.07 -0.01
N LYS A 33 2.22 5.58 0.19
CA LYS A 33 3.04 5.18 -0.95
C LYS A 33 2.28 4.05 -1.63
N GLY A 34 1.77 4.31 -2.84
CA GLY A 34 1.14 3.28 -3.64
C GLY A 34 2.09 2.09 -3.80
N ARG A 35 1.53 0.89 -4.01
CA ARG A 35 2.36 -0.26 -4.37
C ARG A 35 3.19 0.12 -5.60
N PRO A 36 4.53 0.00 -5.57
CA PRO A 36 5.34 0.30 -6.74
C PRO A 36 4.91 -0.57 -7.90
N ILE A 37 4.98 -0.03 -9.12
CA ILE A 37 4.63 -0.80 -10.32
C ILE A 37 5.63 -1.95 -10.47
N SER A 38 5.12 -3.17 -10.57
CA SER A 38 5.93 -4.38 -10.72
C SER A 38 6.09 -4.81 -12.18
N GLN A 39 5.66 -3.98 -13.13
CA GLN A 39 5.65 -4.27 -14.56
C GLN A 39 6.23 -3.08 -15.30
N CYS A 40 7.04 -3.36 -16.32
CA CYS A 40 7.51 -2.33 -17.24
C CYS A 40 6.34 -1.69 -18.01
N PRO A 41 6.52 -0.49 -18.59
CA PRO A 41 5.47 0.19 -19.35
C PRO A 41 4.90 -0.67 -20.48
N HIS A 42 5.77 -1.38 -21.21
CA HIS A 42 5.40 -2.22 -22.33
C HIS A 42 4.43 -3.36 -21.94
N CYS A 43 4.77 -4.13 -20.89
CA CYS A 43 3.91 -5.22 -20.42
C CYS A 43 2.59 -4.72 -19.86
N ARG A 44 2.57 -3.51 -19.26
CA ARG A 44 1.35 -2.87 -18.78
C ARG A 44 0.40 -2.54 -19.94
N ASP A 45 0.92 -2.04 -21.06
CA ASP A 45 0.09 -1.69 -22.20
C ASP A 45 -0.39 -2.93 -22.95
N LEU A 46 0.42 -3.98 -23.06
CA LEU A 46 -0.01 -5.29 -23.55
C LEU A 46 -1.16 -5.88 -22.72
N ARG A 47 -1.15 -5.66 -21.40
CA ARG A 47 -2.29 -6.06 -20.55
C ARG A 47 -3.55 -5.27 -20.88
N LYS A 48 -3.47 -3.96 -21.10
CA LYS A 48 -4.66 -3.15 -21.45
C LYS A 48 -5.25 -3.53 -22.80
N ILE A 49 -4.38 -3.77 -23.79
CA ILE A 49 -4.80 -4.00 -25.18
C ILE A 49 -5.26 -5.44 -25.38
N LYS A 50 -4.53 -6.42 -24.83
CA LYS A 50 -4.77 -7.85 -25.08
C LYS A 50 -5.30 -8.62 -23.87
N SER A 51 -5.51 -7.97 -22.72
CA SER A 51 -5.84 -8.65 -21.45
C SER A 51 -4.85 -9.78 -21.11
N SER A 52 -3.60 -9.65 -21.53
CA SER A 52 -2.58 -10.68 -21.31
C SER A 52 -2.10 -10.66 -19.86
N HIS A 53 -2.25 -11.79 -19.17
CA HIS A 53 -1.87 -11.98 -17.76
C HIS A 53 -0.53 -12.71 -17.60
N THR A 54 0.44 -12.43 -18.46
CA THR A 54 1.79 -12.96 -18.31
C THR A 54 2.57 -12.20 -17.25
N LYS A 55 3.48 -12.90 -16.56
CA LYS A 55 4.43 -12.27 -15.63
C LYS A 55 5.46 -11.49 -16.45
N CYS A 56 5.73 -10.22 -16.11
CA CYS A 56 6.85 -9.49 -16.70
C CYS A 56 8.14 -10.20 -16.25
N ALA A 57 8.89 -10.69 -17.25
CA ALA A 57 10.24 -11.27 -17.09
C ALA A 57 11.34 -10.29 -17.57
N CYS A 58 10.90 -9.09 -17.93
CA CYS A 58 11.59 -7.84 -17.79
C CYS A 58 11.76 -7.49 -16.29
#